data_AF-A0A3S0Z3R3-F1
#
_entry.id   AF-A0A3S0Z3R3-F1
#
_cell.length_a   1.000
_cell.length_b   1.000
_cell.length_c   1.000
_cell.angle_alpha   90.00
_cell.angle_beta   90.00
_cell.angle_gamma   90.00
#
_symmetry.space_group_name_H-M   'P 1'
#
loop_
_entity.id
_entity.type
_entity.pdbx_description
1 polymer ?
#
loop_
_entity_poly.entity_id
_entity_poly.type
_entity_poly.pdbx_seq_one_letter_code
_entity_poly.pdbx_strand_id
1 'polypeptide(L)'
;KVLSLCACDRSLGAVCGRSVPKGSAKPIVWYQKFEYAKDFWLVKSSQNIIGSVTCCPGCFSLYRAEALSGIVDAFSQPAKSAFQCLVMDHGEDRWLCTLLMRQGWRLAYSCSARNSTHCPETVGEFLRQRRRWVLSELFNMADIFLSVRRLVRENSSFSVAFLLSLFTTLLWVIVSPATTLLCVCAGMSVLCSVPLCASLPTAAAIFAGYCAVCWFGSQRMQKMASLGLTLIMAVAVVTLSVFFLIYITRKIHDGIAVTFRPYILVILMSGYAIYAALLHHREIPSLIYGLAYALLFPAIFVALPVYALSNMLDQSWGTRQV
;
A
#
# COMPACT_ATOMS: atom_id res chain seq x y z
N LYS A 1 13.52 -22.44 6.96
CA LYS A 1 13.72 -21.54 5.79
C LYS A 1 14.17 -20.14 6.21
N VAL A 2 13.35 -19.34 6.91
CA VAL A 2 13.81 -18.03 7.45
C VAL A 2 15.03 -18.17 8.37
N LEU A 3 15.04 -19.20 9.24
CA LEU A 3 16.16 -19.52 10.12
C LEU A 3 17.44 -19.84 9.33
N SER A 4 17.33 -20.64 8.26
CA SER A 4 18.48 -21.01 7.43
C SER A 4 19.06 -19.79 6.70
N LEU A 5 18.21 -18.92 6.13
CA LEU A 5 18.69 -17.68 5.50
C LEU A 5 19.45 -16.80 6.50
N CYS A 6 18.88 -16.61 7.69
CA CYS A 6 19.52 -15.82 8.75
C CYS A 6 20.80 -16.49 9.30
N ALA A 7 20.89 -17.82 9.31
CA ALA A 7 22.08 -18.54 9.74
C ALA A 7 23.22 -18.45 8.71
N CYS A 8 22.89 -18.50 7.40
CA CYS A 8 23.86 -18.46 6.32
C CYS A 8 24.41 -17.05 6.06
N ASP A 9 23.57 -16.01 6.17
CA ASP A 9 23.99 -14.63 5.93
C ASP A 9 24.04 -13.85 7.26
N ARG A 10 25.27 -13.59 7.70
CA ARG A 10 25.55 -12.87 8.95
C ARG A 10 25.23 -11.38 8.87
N SER A 11 25.09 -10.79 7.68
CA SER A 11 24.69 -9.39 7.52
C SER A 11 23.21 -9.14 7.80
N LEU A 12 22.40 -10.21 7.87
CA LEU A 12 20.96 -10.11 8.10
C LEU A 12 20.64 -9.90 9.57
N GLY A 13 19.94 -8.80 9.87
CA GLY A 13 19.37 -8.54 11.20
C GLY A 13 17.96 -9.12 11.35
N ALA A 14 17.20 -9.25 10.25
CA ALA A 14 15.89 -9.86 10.25
C ALA A 14 15.52 -10.49 8.91
N VAL A 15 14.62 -11.47 8.94
CA VAL A 15 14.05 -12.11 7.75
C VAL A 15 12.54 -12.28 7.94
N CYS A 16 11.73 -11.71 7.05
CA CYS A 16 10.30 -11.94 7.02
C CYS A 16 9.89 -12.98 5.97
N GLY A 17 8.75 -13.64 6.18
CA GLY A 17 8.18 -14.58 5.23
C GLY A 17 6.91 -14.05 4.55
N ARG A 18 6.32 -14.88 3.71
CA ARG A 18 5.08 -14.60 2.98
C ARG A 18 3.85 -14.84 3.86
N SER A 19 3.05 -13.81 4.10
CA SER A 19 1.83 -13.90 4.92
C SER A 19 0.56 -13.93 4.10
N VAL A 20 -0.18 -15.05 4.16
CA VAL A 20 -1.40 -15.24 3.38
C VAL A 20 -2.63 -14.88 4.23
N PRO A 21 -3.43 -13.87 3.84
CA PRO A 21 -4.62 -13.49 4.60
C PRO A 21 -5.73 -14.54 4.45
N LYS A 22 -6.42 -14.83 5.57
CA LYS A 22 -7.57 -15.72 5.68
C LYS A 22 -8.76 -14.97 6.27
N GLY A 23 -9.97 -15.37 5.87
CA GLY A 23 -11.23 -14.82 6.34
C GLY A 23 -12.40 -15.35 5.51
N SER A 24 -13.61 -14.98 5.92
CA SER A 24 -14.86 -15.32 5.24
C SER A 24 -14.91 -14.82 3.78
N ALA A 25 -15.74 -15.44 2.95
CA ALA A 25 -15.91 -15.05 1.54
C ALA A 25 -16.69 -13.74 1.38
N LYS A 26 -16.02 -12.61 1.66
CA LYS A 26 -16.56 -11.24 1.57
C LYS A 26 -15.69 -10.40 0.62
N PRO A 27 -16.24 -9.41 -0.11
CA PRO A 27 -15.47 -8.54 -1.01
C PRO A 27 -14.26 -7.88 -0.34
N ILE A 28 -14.39 -7.47 0.92
CA ILE A 28 -13.30 -6.86 1.71
C ILE A 28 -12.14 -7.84 1.96
N VAL A 29 -12.44 -9.13 2.15
CA VAL A 29 -11.44 -10.18 2.33
C VAL A 29 -10.79 -10.51 0.98
N TRP A 30 -11.56 -10.54 -0.11
CA TRP A 30 -11.01 -10.74 -1.46
C TRP A 30 -10.04 -9.62 -1.85
N TYR A 31 -10.42 -8.37 -1.62
CA TYR A 31 -9.53 -7.22 -1.80
C TYR A 31 -8.18 -7.44 -1.11
N GLN A 32 -8.21 -7.82 0.18
CA GLN A 32 -7.01 -8.03 0.98
C GLN A 32 -6.19 -9.24 0.51
N LYS A 33 -6.85 -10.32 0.06
CA LYS A 33 -6.16 -11.51 -0.51
C LYS A 33 -5.33 -11.14 -1.72
N PHE A 34 -5.88 -10.37 -2.64
CA PHE A 34 -5.13 -9.92 -3.81
C PHE A 34 -4.05 -8.90 -3.45
N GLU A 35 -4.37 -7.91 -2.61
CA GLU A 35 -3.43 -6.87 -2.21
C GLU A 35 -2.18 -7.45 -1.55
N TYR A 36 -2.34 -8.34 -0.56
CA TYR A 36 -1.21 -9.02 0.07
C TYR A 36 -0.40 -9.81 -0.97
N ALA A 37 -1.06 -10.53 -1.89
CA ALA A 37 -0.36 -11.30 -2.91
C ALA A 37 0.49 -10.40 -3.80
N LYS A 38 -0.11 -9.36 -4.39
CA LYS A 38 0.57 -8.36 -5.22
C LYS A 38 1.75 -7.72 -4.49
N ASP A 39 1.56 -7.29 -3.24
CA ASP A 39 2.61 -6.60 -2.47
C ASP A 39 3.80 -7.51 -2.17
N PHE A 40 3.56 -8.80 -1.89
CA PHE A 40 4.64 -9.74 -1.70
C PHE A 40 5.36 -10.11 -3.01
N TRP A 41 4.60 -10.34 -4.10
CA TRP A 41 5.18 -10.70 -5.40
C TRP A 41 6.05 -9.59 -5.97
N LEU A 42 5.62 -8.34 -5.81
CA LEU A 42 6.22 -7.20 -6.48
C LEU A 42 7.02 -6.34 -5.53
N VAL A 43 6.38 -5.80 -4.49
CA VAL A 43 7.00 -4.77 -3.64
C VAL A 43 8.09 -5.38 -2.75
N LYS A 44 7.74 -6.40 -1.94
CA LYS A 44 8.70 -7.04 -1.03
C LYS A 44 9.82 -7.76 -1.77
N SER A 45 9.48 -8.45 -2.86
CA SER A 45 10.48 -9.12 -3.69
C SER A 45 11.45 -8.13 -4.33
N SER A 46 10.95 -7.01 -4.89
CA SER A 46 11.82 -5.97 -5.45
C SER A 46 12.70 -5.31 -4.40
N GLN A 47 12.15 -4.96 -3.24
CA GLN A 47 12.93 -4.39 -2.13
C GLN A 47 14.07 -5.31 -1.69
N ASN A 48 13.79 -6.61 -1.55
CA ASN A 48 14.77 -7.61 -1.14
C ASN A 48 15.92 -7.78 -2.14
N ILE A 49 15.63 -7.63 -3.45
CA ILE A 49 16.62 -7.74 -4.52
C ILE A 49 17.45 -6.46 -4.65
N ILE A 50 16.81 -5.29 -4.62
CA ILE A 50 17.46 -4.00 -4.86
C ILE A 50 18.30 -3.55 -3.65
N GLY A 51 17.91 -3.94 -2.44
CA GLY A 51 18.66 -3.65 -1.22
C GLY A 51 18.15 -4.42 -0.01
N SER A 52 17.22 -3.82 0.71
CA SER A 52 16.64 -4.37 1.95
C SER A 52 15.13 -4.21 1.94
N VAL A 53 14.39 -5.11 2.61
CA VAL A 53 13.00 -4.78 2.95
C VAL A 53 12.97 -3.67 3.99
N THR A 54 11.99 -2.76 3.91
CA THR A 54 11.85 -1.65 4.87
C THR A 54 10.94 -1.98 6.06
N CYS A 55 10.38 -3.18 6.08
CA CYS A 55 9.46 -3.63 7.12
C CYS A 55 9.38 -5.15 7.14
N CYS A 56 9.51 -5.74 8.32
CA CYS A 56 9.29 -7.15 8.60
C CYS A 56 7.98 -7.27 9.37
N PRO A 57 6.88 -7.78 8.77
CA PRO A 57 5.58 -7.82 9.43
C PRO A 57 5.61 -8.64 10.72
N GLY A 58 4.94 -8.16 11.77
CA GLY A 58 4.92 -8.82 13.08
C GLY A 58 4.33 -10.25 13.06
N CYS A 59 3.44 -10.56 12.11
CA CYS A 59 2.82 -11.88 12.06
C CYS A 59 3.74 -13.02 11.62
N PHE A 60 4.86 -12.75 10.94
CA PHE A 60 5.86 -13.77 10.58
C PHE A 60 7.20 -13.19 10.16
N SER A 61 8.04 -12.94 11.17
CA SER A 61 9.40 -12.47 11.00
C SER A 61 10.33 -13.12 12.03
N LEU A 62 11.58 -13.33 11.64
CA LEU A 62 12.66 -13.77 12.51
C LEU A 62 13.65 -12.62 12.66
N TYR A 63 14.06 -12.35 13.90
CA TYR A 63 15.02 -11.31 14.24
C TYR A 63 16.26 -11.93 14.89
N ARG A 64 17.45 -11.44 14.53
CA ARG A 64 18.70 -11.87 15.16
C ARG A 64 18.80 -11.24 16.54
N ALA A 65 19.06 -12.06 17.57
CA ALA A 65 19.15 -11.60 18.95
C ALA A 65 20.20 -10.49 19.14
N GLU A 66 21.39 -10.65 18.55
CA GLU A 66 22.46 -9.64 18.55
C GLU A 66 22.01 -8.30 17.94
N ALA A 67 21.26 -8.35 16.85
CA ALA A 67 20.73 -7.16 16.20
C ALA A 67 19.67 -6.46 17.07
N LEU A 68 18.82 -7.23 17.75
CA LEU A 68 17.83 -6.71 18.69
C LEU A 68 18.48 -6.10 19.94
N SER A 69 19.51 -6.75 20.50
CA SER A 69 20.22 -6.23 21.68
C SER A 69 20.83 -4.86 21.42
N GLY A 70 21.27 -4.59 20.18
CA GLY A 70 21.79 -3.28 19.81
C GLY A 70 20.73 -2.16 19.84
N ILE A 71 19.45 -2.47 19.66
CA ILE A 71 18.39 -1.46 19.47
C ILE A 71 17.33 -1.43 20.57
N VAL A 72 17.33 -2.40 21.49
CA VAL A 72 16.24 -2.57 22.48
C VAL A 72 16.01 -1.32 23.32
N ASP A 73 17.09 -0.65 23.74
CA ASP A 73 17.00 0.58 24.54
C ASP A 73 16.31 1.69 23.75
N ALA A 74 16.71 1.90 22.49
CA ALA A 74 16.15 2.90 21.60
C ALA A 74 14.70 2.60 21.18
N PHE A 75 14.37 1.31 21.02
CA PHE A 75 13.02 0.88 20.71
C PHE A 75 12.07 1.14 21.89
N SER A 76 12.56 0.97 23.12
CA SER A 76 11.77 1.07 24.36
C SER A 76 11.62 2.51 24.87
N GLN A 77 12.36 3.47 24.31
CA GLN A 77 12.19 4.88 24.70
C GLN A 77 10.79 5.40 24.32
N PRO A 78 10.17 6.23 25.18
CA PRO A 78 8.94 6.92 24.82
C PRO A 78 9.22 7.98 23.73
N ALA A 79 8.20 8.26 22.90
CA ALA A 79 8.26 9.33 21.92
C ALA A 79 8.39 10.70 22.62
N LYS A 80 9.33 11.53 22.17
CA LYS A 80 9.60 12.87 22.73
C LYS A 80 9.04 14.01 21.88
N SER A 81 8.49 13.70 20.70
CA SER A 81 7.89 14.68 19.80
C SER A 81 6.70 14.08 19.05
N ALA A 82 5.83 14.95 18.51
CA ALA A 82 4.68 14.52 17.72
C ALA A 82 5.08 13.66 16.51
N PHE A 83 6.17 14.02 15.82
CA PHE A 83 6.69 13.23 14.71
C PHE A 83 7.16 11.84 15.18
N GLN A 84 7.86 11.75 16.31
CA GLN A 84 8.29 10.46 16.86
C GLN A 84 7.10 9.58 17.24
N CYS A 85 6.02 10.15 17.78
CA CYS A 85 4.79 9.40 18.06
C CYS A 85 4.21 8.77 16.78
N LEU A 86 4.16 9.54 15.68
CA LEU A 86 3.68 9.06 14.38
C LEU A 86 4.57 7.97 13.77
N VAL A 87 5.87 8.03 13.98
CA VAL A 87 6.83 7.02 13.51
C VAL A 87 6.77 5.75 14.36
N MET A 88 6.80 5.90 15.68
CA MET A 88 7.01 4.81 16.64
C MET A 88 5.71 4.04 16.94
N ASP A 89 4.59 4.73 17.15
CA ASP A 89 3.39 4.13 17.73
C ASP A 89 2.37 3.67 16.67
N HIS A 90 2.37 4.28 15.48
CA HIS A 90 1.55 3.80 14.36
C HIS A 90 2.20 2.60 13.66
N GLY A 91 3.50 2.37 13.88
CA GLY A 91 4.31 1.52 13.02
C GLY A 91 5.44 0.77 13.71
N GLU A 92 5.18 0.13 14.85
CA GLU A 92 6.20 -0.56 15.65
C GLU A 92 7.10 -1.51 14.83
N ASP A 93 6.51 -2.33 13.95
CA ASP A 93 7.25 -3.22 13.03
C ASP A 93 8.22 -2.43 12.13
N ARG A 94 7.78 -1.29 11.59
CA ARG A 94 8.60 -0.43 10.73
C ARG A 94 9.66 0.31 11.54
N TRP A 95 9.30 0.80 12.72
CA TRP A 95 10.23 1.48 13.61
C TRP A 95 11.37 0.56 14.02
N LEU A 96 11.04 -0.67 14.43
CA LEU A 96 12.02 -1.71 14.73
C LEU A 96 12.96 -1.95 13.53
N CYS A 97 12.41 -2.09 12.33
CA CYS A 97 13.19 -2.27 11.11
C CYS A 97 14.09 -1.06 10.80
N THR A 98 13.59 0.16 10.99
CA THR A 98 14.36 1.39 10.79
C THR A 98 15.54 1.47 11.74
N LEU A 99 15.37 1.08 13.01
CA LEU A 99 16.46 1.00 13.97
C LEU A 99 17.52 -0.04 13.56
N LEU A 100 17.11 -1.23 13.14
CA LEU A 100 18.04 -2.25 12.62
C LEU A 100 18.84 -1.73 11.42
N MET A 101 18.15 -1.09 10.46
CA MET A 101 18.80 -0.53 9.27
C MET A 101 19.79 0.58 9.63
N ARG A 102 19.50 1.41 10.65
CA ARG A 102 20.41 2.45 11.17
C ARG A 102 21.66 1.92 11.87
N GLN A 103 21.67 0.64 12.24
CA GLN A 103 22.83 -0.09 12.76
C GLN A 103 23.56 -0.91 11.69
N GLY A 104 23.21 -0.74 10.42
CA GLY A 104 23.89 -1.43 9.32
C GLY A 104 23.33 -2.81 8.97
N TRP A 105 22.31 -3.29 9.68
CA TRP A 105 21.71 -4.59 9.37
C TRP A 105 20.89 -4.54 8.08
N ARG A 106 21.06 -5.56 7.25
CA ARG A 106 20.17 -5.83 6.11
C ARG A 106 18.95 -6.61 6.59
N LEU A 107 17.79 -6.32 6.01
CA LEU A 107 16.55 -7.05 6.26
C LEU A 107 16.14 -7.78 4.98
N ALA A 108 15.79 -9.06 5.10
CA ALA A 108 15.47 -9.89 3.95
C ALA A 108 14.03 -10.40 3.95
N TYR A 109 13.59 -10.82 2.78
CA TYR A 109 12.33 -11.50 2.55
C TYR A 109 12.54 -12.90 1.97
N SER A 110 11.85 -13.89 2.53
CA SER A 110 11.84 -15.27 2.06
C SER A 110 10.49 -15.64 1.47
N CYS A 111 10.39 -15.71 0.14
CA CYS A 111 9.18 -16.16 -0.56
C CYS A 111 8.80 -17.63 -0.27
N SER A 112 9.80 -18.42 0.14
CA SER A 112 9.66 -19.85 0.40
C SER A 112 9.12 -20.19 1.79
N ALA A 113 9.13 -19.23 2.72
CA ALA A 113 8.58 -19.37 4.06
C ALA A 113 7.19 -18.72 4.10
N ARG A 114 6.18 -19.43 4.62
CA ARG A 114 4.78 -18.98 4.59
C ARG A 114 4.09 -19.12 5.94
N ASN A 115 3.24 -18.16 6.28
CA ASN A 115 2.25 -18.27 7.34
C ASN A 115 0.88 -17.83 6.83
N SER A 116 -0.15 -18.02 7.66
CA SER A 116 -1.47 -17.43 7.44
C SER A 116 -1.87 -16.53 8.60
N THR A 117 -2.62 -15.47 8.30
CA THR A 117 -3.11 -14.51 9.29
C THR A 117 -4.56 -14.16 9.01
N HIS A 118 -5.34 -13.86 10.05
CA HIS A 118 -6.72 -13.39 9.88
C HIS A 118 -6.72 -11.92 9.47
N CYS A 119 -7.40 -11.60 8.38
CA CYS A 119 -7.58 -10.21 7.94
C CYS A 119 -8.91 -9.64 8.44
N PRO A 120 -9.03 -8.31 8.56
CA PRO A 120 -10.30 -7.62 8.81
C PRO A 120 -11.46 -8.15 7.98
N GLU A 121 -12.59 -8.42 8.63
CA GLU A 121 -13.81 -8.89 7.96
C GLU A 121 -14.92 -7.83 7.94
N THR A 122 -14.82 -6.83 8.81
CA THR A 122 -15.75 -5.71 8.86
C THR A 122 -15.09 -4.43 8.33
N VAL A 123 -15.93 -3.54 7.80
CA VAL A 123 -15.49 -2.22 7.34
C VAL A 123 -14.81 -1.42 8.47
N GLY A 124 -15.30 -1.55 9.71
CA GLY A 124 -14.71 -0.87 10.87
C GLY A 124 -13.29 -1.34 11.17
N GLU A 125 -13.06 -2.65 11.20
CA GLU A 125 -11.73 -3.22 11.39
C GLU A 125 -10.77 -2.84 10.26
N PHE A 126 -11.26 -2.87 9.02
CA PHE A 126 -10.47 -2.52 7.85
C PHE A 126 -10.03 -1.05 7.91
N LEU A 127 -10.93 -0.11 8.21
CA LEU A 127 -10.57 1.30 8.32
C LEU A 127 -9.55 1.56 9.44
N ARG A 128 -9.68 0.88 10.59
CA ARG A 128 -8.69 0.95 11.67
C ARG A 128 -7.31 0.44 11.21
N GLN A 129 -7.27 -0.71 10.53
CA GLN A 129 -6.04 -1.26 9.98
C GLN A 129 -5.41 -0.28 8.97
N ARG A 130 -6.20 0.27 8.05
CA ARG A 130 -5.72 1.17 7.00
C ARG A 130 -5.15 2.46 7.55
N ARG A 131 -5.83 3.06 8.53
CA ARG A 131 -5.32 4.24 9.22
C ARG A 131 -3.93 3.98 9.80
N ARG A 132 -3.75 2.86 10.51
CA ARG A 132 -2.44 2.47 11.06
C ARG A 132 -1.39 2.32 9.96
N TRP A 133 -1.70 1.57 8.90
CA TRP A 133 -0.76 1.24 7.84
C TRP A 133 -0.33 2.45 7.01
N VAL A 134 -1.28 3.31 6.63
CA VAL A 134 -1.01 4.51 5.84
C VAL A 134 -0.11 5.48 6.62
N LEU A 135 -0.44 5.74 7.89
CA LEU A 135 0.36 6.62 8.75
C LEU A 135 1.76 6.02 8.98
N SER A 136 1.83 4.74 9.33
CA SER A 136 3.09 4.03 9.50
C SER A 136 3.98 4.12 8.28
N GLU A 137 3.43 3.88 7.08
CA GLU A 137 4.17 3.94 5.82
C GLU A 137 4.69 5.34 5.53
N LEU A 138 3.83 6.36 5.61
CA LEU A 138 4.21 7.75 5.32
C LEU A 138 5.29 8.26 6.26
N PHE A 139 5.09 8.15 7.58
CA PHE A 139 5.98 8.74 8.56
C PHE A 139 7.29 7.96 8.73
N ASN A 140 7.28 6.62 8.65
CA ASN A 140 8.54 5.86 8.67
C ASN A 140 9.34 6.07 7.38
N MET A 141 8.68 6.24 6.23
CA MET A 141 9.40 6.55 4.99
C MET A 141 10.01 7.96 5.05
N ALA A 142 9.30 8.94 5.63
CA ALA A 142 9.87 10.26 5.90
C ALA A 142 11.08 10.18 6.86
N ASP A 143 11.00 9.40 7.94
CA ASP A 143 12.12 9.21 8.90
C ASP A 143 13.36 8.57 8.24
N ILE A 144 13.16 7.62 7.32
CA ILE A 144 14.23 7.05 6.49
C ILE A 144 14.92 8.16 5.66
N PHE A 145 14.15 9.03 4.99
CA PHE A 145 14.73 10.10 4.18
C PHE A 145 15.42 11.19 5.03
N LEU A 146 14.85 11.55 6.18
CA LEU A 146 15.49 12.47 7.12
C LEU A 146 16.82 11.90 7.65
N SER A 147 16.94 10.57 7.72
CA SER A 147 18.11 9.85 8.21
C SER A 147 19.00 9.29 7.12
N VAL A 148 18.78 9.67 5.86
CA VAL A 148 19.41 9.03 4.69
C VAL A 148 20.95 9.06 4.76
N ARG A 149 21.52 10.17 5.25
CA ARG A 149 22.98 10.33 5.38
C ARG A 149 23.60 9.29 6.31
N ARG A 150 22.91 8.98 7.42
CA ARG A 150 23.34 7.95 8.36
C ARG A 150 23.13 6.56 7.76
N LEU A 151 21.97 6.31 7.16
CA LEU A 151 21.65 5.01 6.57
C LEU A 151 22.64 4.60 5.47
N VAL A 152 22.98 5.52 4.57
CA VAL A 152 23.96 5.27 3.50
C VAL A 152 25.37 5.02 4.06
N ARG A 153 25.73 5.69 5.15
CA ARG A 153 27.05 5.51 5.80
C ARG A 153 27.17 4.15 6.49
N GLU A 154 26.14 3.76 7.24
CA GLU A 154 26.19 2.60 8.12
C GLU A 154 25.72 1.31 7.43
N ASN A 155 24.91 1.39 6.36
CA ASN A 155 24.25 0.25 5.75
C ASN A 155 24.52 0.16 4.25
N SER A 156 25.32 -0.83 3.85
CA SER A 156 25.67 -1.06 2.44
C SER A 156 24.47 -1.43 1.54
N SER A 157 23.33 -1.82 2.13
CA SER A 157 22.09 -2.08 1.37
C SER A 157 21.43 -0.81 0.84
N PHE A 158 21.79 0.37 1.37
CA PHE A 158 21.26 1.67 0.95
C PHE A 158 21.99 2.21 -0.27
N SER A 159 21.91 1.46 -1.37
CA SER A 159 22.41 1.88 -2.69
C SER A 159 21.58 3.02 -3.28
N VAL A 160 22.13 3.72 -4.28
CA VAL A 160 21.39 4.75 -5.04
C VAL A 160 20.12 4.16 -5.66
N ALA A 161 20.20 2.94 -6.23
CA ALA A 161 19.04 2.26 -6.80
C ALA A 161 17.95 1.99 -5.75
N PHE A 162 18.35 1.57 -4.54
CA PHE A 162 17.40 1.35 -3.45
C PHE A 162 16.74 2.65 -3.00
N LEU A 163 17.51 3.71 -2.80
CA LEU A 163 16.99 5.04 -2.45
C LEU A 163 16.03 5.59 -3.51
N LEU A 164 16.37 5.45 -4.79
CA LEU A 164 15.49 5.84 -5.89
C LEU A 164 14.18 5.03 -5.84
N SER A 165 14.23 3.72 -5.59
CA SER A 165 13.01 2.90 -5.49
C SER A 165 12.10 3.33 -4.33
N LEU A 166 12.68 3.69 -3.18
CA LEU A 166 11.93 4.22 -2.04
C LEU A 166 11.36 5.60 -2.34
N PHE A 167 12.11 6.45 -3.03
CA PHE A 167 11.68 7.80 -3.38
C PHE A 167 10.52 7.75 -4.38
N THR A 168 10.62 6.90 -5.40
CA THR A 168 9.52 6.64 -6.34
C THR A 168 8.28 6.13 -5.61
N THR A 169 8.45 5.26 -4.62
CA THR A 169 7.32 4.78 -3.80
C THR A 169 6.66 5.92 -3.02
N LEU A 170 7.45 6.77 -2.35
CA LEU A 170 6.95 7.94 -1.62
C LEU A 170 6.20 8.90 -2.56
N LEU A 171 6.81 9.22 -3.69
CA LEU A 171 6.23 10.12 -4.69
C LEU A 171 4.91 9.57 -5.22
N TRP A 172 4.83 8.26 -5.48
CA TRP A 172 3.60 7.61 -5.92
C TRP A 172 2.49 7.72 -4.87
N VAL A 173 2.79 7.51 -3.59
CA VAL A 173 1.81 7.68 -2.51
C VAL A 173 1.22 9.09 -2.51
N ILE A 174 2.05 10.12 -2.69
CA ILE A 174 1.61 11.54 -2.68
C ILE A 174 0.81 11.89 -3.94
N VAL A 175 1.25 11.43 -5.11
CA VAL A 175 0.66 11.80 -6.41
C VAL A 175 -0.61 10.99 -6.73
N SER A 176 -0.71 9.77 -6.19
CA SER A 176 -1.76 8.80 -6.55
C SER A 176 -3.21 9.29 -6.40
N PRO A 177 -3.61 10.09 -5.39
CA PRO A 177 -5.00 10.55 -5.29
C PRO A 177 -5.38 11.46 -6.47
N ALA A 178 -4.50 12.41 -6.80
CA ALA A 178 -4.73 13.36 -7.89
C ALA A 178 -4.75 12.67 -9.25
N THR A 179 -3.80 11.76 -9.51
CA THR A 179 -3.78 10.98 -10.76
C THR A 179 -4.99 10.07 -10.87
N THR A 180 -5.47 9.50 -9.76
CA THR A 180 -6.66 8.64 -9.77
C THR A 180 -7.92 9.44 -10.15
N LEU A 181 -8.11 10.63 -9.56
CA LEU A 181 -9.21 11.52 -9.91
C LEU A 181 -9.14 11.96 -11.38
N LEU A 182 -7.95 12.31 -11.86
CA LEU A 182 -7.74 12.67 -13.27
C LEU A 182 -8.08 11.51 -14.21
N CYS A 183 -7.65 10.28 -13.90
CA CYS A 183 -7.97 9.10 -14.69
C CYS A 183 -9.47 8.82 -14.76
N VAL A 184 -10.20 8.97 -13.64
CA VAL A 184 -11.66 8.83 -13.63
C VAL A 184 -12.32 9.92 -14.49
N CYS A 185 -11.89 11.18 -14.36
CA CYS A 185 -12.43 12.28 -15.17
C CYS A 185 -12.14 12.11 -16.66
N ALA A 186 -10.91 11.72 -17.02
CA ALA A 186 -10.53 11.42 -18.40
C ALA A 186 -11.35 10.25 -18.97
N GLY A 187 -11.56 9.20 -18.17
CA GLY A 187 -12.46 8.09 -18.51
C GLY A 187 -13.87 8.57 -18.79
N MET A 188 -14.44 9.42 -17.93
CA MET A 188 -15.78 9.99 -18.12
C MET A 188 -15.86 10.84 -19.39
N SER A 189 -14.78 11.53 -19.76
CA SER A 189 -14.73 12.32 -20.98
C SER A 189 -14.70 11.47 -22.25
N VAL A 190 -13.88 10.42 -22.27
CA VAL A 190 -13.76 9.55 -23.43
C VAL A 190 -14.96 8.62 -23.58
N LEU A 191 -15.48 8.08 -22.48
CA LEU A 191 -16.46 7.00 -22.49
C LEU A 191 -17.90 7.49 -22.30
N CYS A 192 -18.10 8.53 -21.49
CA CYS A 192 -19.43 9.05 -21.17
C CYS A 192 -19.72 10.40 -21.85
N SER A 193 -18.81 10.90 -22.69
CA SER A 193 -18.92 12.21 -23.36
C SER A 193 -19.09 13.40 -22.41
N VAL A 194 -18.60 13.28 -21.16
CA VAL A 194 -18.64 14.38 -20.18
C VAL A 194 -17.39 15.23 -20.34
N PRO A 195 -17.47 16.52 -20.73
CA PRO A 195 -16.27 17.29 -21.01
C PRO A 195 -15.41 17.47 -19.75
N LEU A 196 -14.08 17.39 -19.91
CA LEU A 196 -13.14 17.45 -18.78
C LEU A 196 -13.26 18.75 -17.97
N CYS A 197 -13.60 19.85 -18.64
CA CYS A 197 -13.86 21.15 -18.02
C CYS A 197 -15.07 21.16 -17.08
N ALA A 198 -16.01 20.21 -17.22
CA ALA A 198 -17.09 20.00 -16.27
C ALA A 198 -16.71 18.95 -15.21
N SER A 199 -16.20 17.79 -15.62
CA SER A 199 -15.95 16.68 -14.68
C SER A 199 -14.85 16.97 -13.67
N LEU A 200 -13.78 17.66 -14.08
CA LEU A 200 -12.61 17.90 -13.22
C LEU A 200 -12.93 18.89 -12.09
N PRO A 201 -13.54 20.07 -12.32
CA PRO A 201 -13.97 20.94 -11.23
C PRO A 201 -14.98 20.27 -10.30
N THR A 202 -15.92 19.47 -10.83
CA THR A 202 -16.86 18.72 -9.99
C THR A 202 -16.16 17.71 -9.09
N ALA A 203 -15.23 16.91 -9.63
CA ALA A 203 -14.46 15.94 -8.84
C ALA A 203 -13.60 16.63 -7.78
N ALA A 204 -12.96 17.76 -8.14
CA ALA A 204 -12.19 18.58 -7.21
C ALA A 204 -13.07 19.15 -6.09
N ALA A 205 -14.27 19.64 -6.41
CA ALA A 205 -15.23 20.15 -5.43
C ALA A 205 -15.72 19.06 -4.47
N ILE A 206 -16.03 17.86 -4.99
CA ILE A 206 -16.41 16.70 -4.15
C ILE A 206 -15.25 16.33 -3.22
N PHE A 207 -14.02 16.26 -3.75
CA PHE A 207 -12.85 15.92 -2.95
C PHE A 207 -12.54 17.00 -1.91
N ALA A 208 -12.64 18.28 -2.25
CA ALA A 208 -12.45 19.38 -1.30
C ALA A 208 -13.52 19.38 -0.20
N GLY A 209 -14.79 19.12 -0.55
CA GLY A 209 -15.87 18.93 0.42
C GLY A 209 -15.61 17.74 1.35
N TYR A 210 -15.11 16.63 0.80
CA TYR A 210 -14.69 15.48 1.59
C TYR A 210 -13.56 15.83 2.57
N CYS A 211 -12.51 16.53 2.10
CA CYS A 211 -11.43 17.02 2.96
C CYS A 211 -11.96 17.93 4.07
N ALA A 212 -12.91 18.83 3.77
CA ALA A 212 -13.53 19.69 4.77
C ALA A 212 -14.31 18.89 5.83
N VAL A 213 -15.10 17.88 5.42
CA VAL A 213 -15.79 16.97 6.35
C VAL A 213 -14.78 16.17 7.18
N CYS A 214 -13.68 15.71 6.58
CA CYS A 214 -12.62 15.02 7.29
C CYS A 214 -11.89 15.91 8.30
N TRP A 215 -11.74 17.20 8.01
CA TRP A 215 -11.07 18.14 8.89
C TRP A 215 -11.93 18.63 10.05
N PHE A 216 -13.19 19.01 9.78
CA PHE A 216 -14.08 19.63 10.78
C PHE A 216 -15.13 18.67 11.36
N GLY A 217 -15.40 17.56 10.70
CA GLY A 217 -16.46 16.63 11.10
C GLY A 217 -16.05 15.70 12.24
N SER A 218 -17.04 15.19 12.97
CA SER A 218 -16.84 14.14 13.98
C SER A 218 -16.38 12.83 13.34
N GLN A 219 -15.69 11.95 14.08
CA GLN A 219 -15.19 10.66 13.56
C GLN A 219 -16.27 9.82 12.84
N ARG A 220 -17.53 9.89 13.30
CA ARG A 220 -18.67 9.24 12.64
C ARG A 220 -18.93 9.82 11.24
N MET A 221 -18.93 11.15 11.11
CA MET A 221 -19.09 11.83 9.82
C MET A 221 -17.93 11.51 8.88
N GLN A 222 -16.69 11.54 9.38
CA GLN A 222 -15.51 11.22 8.58
C GLN A 222 -15.57 9.79 8.03
N LYS A 223 -15.96 8.82 8.87
CA LYS A 223 -16.16 7.43 8.46
C LYS A 223 -17.27 7.30 7.42
N MET A 224 -18.43 7.93 7.64
CA MET A 224 -19.54 7.89 6.67
C MET A 224 -19.18 8.54 5.34
N ALA A 225 -18.52 9.70 5.37
CA ALA A 225 -18.07 10.40 4.17
C ALA A 225 -17.04 9.58 3.39
N SER A 226 -16.10 8.92 4.09
CA SER A 226 -15.10 8.04 3.47
C SER A 226 -15.75 6.84 2.78
N LEU A 227 -16.79 6.26 3.40
CA LEU A 227 -17.56 5.17 2.80
C LEU A 227 -18.41 5.65 1.61
N GLY A 228 -19.04 6.82 1.72
CA GLY A 228 -19.81 7.43 0.64
C GLY A 228 -18.93 7.73 -0.57
N LEU A 229 -17.78 8.37 -0.36
CA LEU A 229 -16.82 8.64 -1.44
C LEU A 229 -16.30 7.34 -2.05
N THR A 230 -16.02 6.33 -1.22
CA THR A 230 -15.57 5.02 -1.70
C THR A 230 -16.61 4.39 -2.62
N LEU A 231 -17.90 4.45 -2.24
CA LEU A 231 -19.01 3.92 -3.03
C LEU A 231 -19.18 4.69 -4.35
N ILE A 232 -19.14 6.03 -4.33
CA ILE A 232 -19.22 6.87 -5.52
C ILE A 232 -18.11 6.51 -6.52
N MET A 233 -16.88 6.38 -6.03
CA MET A 233 -15.73 6.02 -6.86
C MET A 233 -15.83 4.59 -7.41
N ALA A 234 -16.29 3.64 -6.60
CA ALA A 234 -16.51 2.26 -7.07
C ALA A 234 -17.56 2.20 -8.19
N VAL A 235 -18.68 2.93 -8.05
CA VAL A 235 -19.71 3.05 -9.09
C VAL A 235 -19.16 3.69 -10.36
N ALA A 236 -18.35 4.75 -10.23
CA ALA A 236 -17.70 5.38 -11.37
C ALA A 236 -16.78 4.39 -12.11
N VAL A 237 -15.95 3.63 -11.39
CA VAL A 237 -15.04 2.63 -11.98
C VAL A 237 -15.81 1.50 -12.67
N VAL A 238 -16.90 0.99 -12.07
CA VAL A 238 -17.76 -0.02 -12.70
C VAL A 238 -18.38 0.53 -13.98
N THR A 239 -18.95 1.74 -13.92
CA THR A 239 -19.53 2.41 -15.09
C THR A 239 -18.50 2.56 -16.21
N LEU A 240 -17.32 3.09 -15.90
CA LEU A 240 -16.24 3.25 -16.87
C LEU A 240 -15.79 1.91 -17.46
N SER A 241 -15.71 0.87 -16.65
CA SER A 241 -15.34 -0.48 -17.12
C SER A 241 -16.37 -1.05 -18.10
N VAL A 242 -17.66 -0.90 -17.81
CA VAL A 242 -18.75 -1.34 -18.70
C VAL A 242 -18.76 -0.55 -20.00
N PHE A 243 -18.66 0.79 -19.93
CA PHE A 243 -18.64 1.64 -21.12
C PHE A 243 -17.39 1.39 -21.96
N PHE A 244 -16.25 1.10 -21.34
CA PHE A 244 -15.04 0.69 -22.05
C PHE A 244 -15.25 -0.60 -22.85
N LEU A 245 -15.89 -1.62 -22.26
CA LEU A 245 -16.22 -2.86 -22.97
C LEU A 245 -17.17 -2.62 -24.15
N ILE A 246 -18.20 -1.79 -23.97
CA ILE A 246 -19.13 -1.41 -25.04
C ILE A 246 -18.38 -0.67 -26.16
N TYR A 247 -17.51 0.27 -25.80
CA TYR A 247 -16.70 1.05 -26.74
C TYR A 247 -15.82 0.17 -27.61
N ILE A 248 -15.11 -0.79 -27.01
CA ILE A 248 -14.25 -1.73 -27.73
C ILE A 248 -15.07 -2.64 -28.64
N THR A 249 -16.17 -3.22 -28.14
CA THR A 249 -17.04 -4.11 -28.94
C THR A 249 -17.64 -3.38 -30.15
N ARG A 250 -18.06 -2.12 -29.99
CA ARG A 250 -18.56 -1.30 -31.11
C ARG A 250 -17.47 -1.05 -32.16
N LYS A 251 -16.27 -0.66 -31.74
CA LYS A 251 -15.15 -0.48 -32.69
C LYS A 251 -14.81 -1.74 -33.48
N ILE A 252 -14.81 -2.90 -32.81
CA ILE A 252 -14.57 -4.19 -33.48
C ILE A 252 -15.69 -4.49 -34.47
N HIS A 253 -16.95 -4.28 -34.08
CA HIS A 253 -18.10 -4.48 -34.95
C HIS A 253 -18.08 -3.57 -36.19
N ASP A 254 -17.67 -2.30 -36.02
CA ASP A 254 -17.61 -1.31 -37.10
C ASP A 254 -16.38 -1.51 -38.02
N GLY A 255 -15.60 -2.58 -37.82
CA GLY A 255 -14.39 -2.87 -38.60
C GLY A 255 -13.26 -1.86 -38.40
N ILE A 256 -13.37 -0.99 -37.39
CA ILE A 256 -12.35 0.02 -37.08
C ILE A 256 -11.21 -0.68 -36.36
N ALA A 257 -10.01 -0.65 -36.96
CA ALA A 257 -8.81 -1.18 -36.32
C ALA A 257 -8.62 -0.53 -34.93
N VAL A 258 -8.75 -1.34 -33.88
CA VAL A 258 -8.48 -0.91 -32.51
C VAL A 258 -6.97 -0.72 -32.40
N THR A 259 -6.52 0.52 -32.46
CA THR A 259 -5.12 0.84 -32.19
C THR A 259 -4.83 0.57 -30.72
N PHE A 260 -3.90 -0.35 -30.43
CA PHE A 260 -3.52 -0.70 -29.07
C PHE A 260 -2.71 0.38 -28.35
N ARG A 261 -2.19 1.39 -29.07
CA ARG A 261 -1.34 2.48 -28.55
C ARG A 261 -1.92 3.17 -27.29
N PRO A 262 -3.18 3.66 -27.27
CA PRO A 262 -3.76 4.27 -26.07
C PRO A 262 -3.97 3.29 -24.90
N TYR A 263 -3.99 1.97 -25.15
CA TYR A 263 -4.26 0.94 -24.14
C TYR A 263 -2.98 0.25 -23.64
N ILE A 264 -1.83 0.57 -24.23
CA ILE A 264 -0.58 -0.14 -23.96
C ILE A 264 -0.19 -0.03 -22.48
N LEU A 265 -0.41 1.12 -21.84
CA LEU A 265 -0.11 1.31 -20.43
C LEU A 265 -1.00 0.42 -19.54
N VAL A 266 -2.31 0.35 -19.81
CA VAL A 266 -3.23 -0.51 -19.07
C VAL A 266 -2.88 -1.98 -19.27
N ILE A 267 -2.59 -2.38 -20.51
CA ILE A 267 -2.18 -3.76 -20.84
C ILE A 267 -0.86 -4.12 -20.17
N LEU A 268 0.12 -3.21 -20.16
CA LEU A 268 1.39 -3.40 -19.44
C LEU A 268 1.15 -3.50 -17.93
N MET A 269 0.24 -2.68 -17.39
CA MET A 269 -0.09 -2.71 -15.97
C MET A 269 -0.81 -4.00 -15.54
N SER A 270 -1.81 -4.45 -16.30
CA SER A 270 -2.48 -5.72 -16.05
C SER A 270 -1.55 -6.91 -16.35
N GLY A 271 -0.72 -6.78 -17.38
CA GLY A 271 0.24 -7.77 -17.83
C GLY A 271 1.32 -8.07 -16.79
N TYR A 272 1.89 -7.05 -16.12
CA TYR A 272 2.88 -7.29 -15.07
C TYR A 272 2.27 -8.07 -13.88
N ALA A 273 1.01 -7.80 -13.53
CA ALA A 273 0.36 -8.47 -12.40
C ALA A 273 0.10 -9.95 -12.72
N ILE A 274 -0.34 -10.24 -13.96
CA ILE A 274 -0.50 -11.61 -14.45
C ILE A 274 0.87 -12.30 -14.52
N TYR A 275 1.88 -11.65 -15.09
CA TYR A 275 3.24 -12.18 -15.16
C TYR A 275 3.80 -12.52 -13.77
N ALA A 276 3.65 -11.61 -12.80
CA ALA A 276 4.07 -11.83 -11.42
C ALA A 276 3.33 -13.02 -10.78
N ALA A 277 2.03 -13.18 -11.02
CA ALA A 277 1.27 -14.31 -10.53
C ALA A 277 1.73 -15.64 -11.15
N LEU A 278 2.06 -15.66 -12.46
CA LEU A 278 2.58 -16.85 -13.14
C LEU A 278 3.92 -17.32 -12.56
N LEU A 279 4.80 -16.39 -12.18
CA LEU A 279 6.05 -16.71 -11.47
C LEU A 279 5.79 -17.32 -10.07
N HIS A 280 4.60 -17.09 -9.51
CA HIS A 280 4.18 -17.60 -8.21
C HIS A 280 3.07 -18.66 -8.36
N HIS A 281 3.36 -19.76 -9.07
CA HIS A 281 2.40 -20.83 -9.43
C HIS A 281 1.36 -21.20 -8.35
N ARG A 282 1.75 -21.30 -7.08
CA ARG A 282 0.86 -21.65 -5.96
C ARG A 282 -0.17 -20.58 -5.61
N GLU A 283 0.02 -19.36 -6.08
CA GLU A 283 -0.80 -18.19 -5.76
C GLU A 283 -1.50 -17.61 -7.00
N ILE A 284 -1.43 -18.28 -8.16
CA ILE A 284 -2.25 -17.98 -9.34
C ILE A 284 -3.74 -17.85 -8.99
N PRO A 285 -4.34 -18.71 -8.12
CA PRO A 285 -5.74 -18.55 -7.74
C PRO A 285 -6.07 -17.18 -7.10
N SER A 286 -5.07 -16.48 -6.55
CA SER A 286 -5.28 -15.14 -6.00
C SER A 286 -5.68 -14.11 -7.07
N LEU A 287 -5.39 -14.36 -8.36
CA LEU A 287 -5.82 -13.49 -9.46
C LEU A 287 -7.34 -13.32 -9.54
N ILE A 288 -8.11 -14.33 -9.12
CA ILE A 288 -9.59 -14.28 -9.07
C ILE A 288 -10.05 -13.12 -8.18
N TYR A 289 -9.31 -12.83 -7.11
CA TYR A 289 -9.61 -11.72 -6.21
C TYR A 289 -9.16 -10.36 -6.74
N GLY A 290 -8.41 -10.33 -7.85
CA GLY A 290 -7.93 -9.10 -8.49
C GLY A 290 -9.03 -8.19 -9.00
N LEU A 291 -10.20 -8.73 -9.35
CA LEU A 291 -11.36 -7.92 -9.73
C LEU A 291 -11.86 -7.08 -8.55
N ALA A 292 -12.00 -7.67 -7.37
CA ALA A 292 -12.40 -6.95 -6.15
C ALA A 292 -11.38 -5.85 -5.81
N TYR A 293 -10.10 -6.12 -6.04
CA TYR A 293 -9.04 -5.12 -5.90
C TYR A 293 -9.20 -3.98 -6.91
N ALA A 294 -9.30 -4.28 -8.20
CA ALA A 294 -9.39 -3.27 -9.27
C ALA A 294 -10.59 -2.32 -9.09
N LEU A 295 -11.73 -2.83 -8.62
CA LEU A 295 -12.93 -2.03 -8.40
C LEU A 295 -12.80 -1.07 -7.21
N LEU A 296 -12.17 -1.51 -6.11
CA LEU A 296 -12.06 -0.73 -4.88
C LEU A 296 -10.77 0.11 -4.82
N PHE A 297 -9.76 -0.22 -5.63
CA PHE A 297 -8.44 0.42 -5.60
C PHE A 297 -8.50 1.94 -5.81
N PRO A 298 -9.18 2.47 -6.85
CA PRO A 298 -9.26 3.93 -7.06
C PRO A 298 -9.92 4.66 -5.89
N ALA A 299 -10.94 4.03 -5.31
CA ALA A 299 -11.71 4.56 -4.20
C ALA A 299 -10.86 4.65 -2.91
N ILE A 300 -10.11 3.58 -2.64
CA ILE A 300 -9.21 3.44 -1.48
C ILE A 300 -8.06 4.44 -1.55
N PHE A 301 -7.47 4.66 -2.74
CA PHE A 301 -6.34 5.58 -2.91
C PHE A 301 -6.70 7.05 -2.76
N VAL A 302 -7.97 7.42 -2.99
CA VAL A 302 -8.44 8.80 -2.79
C VAL A 302 -8.93 9.02 -1.36
N ALA A 303 -9.80 8.14 -0.85
CA ALA A 303 -10.44 8.36 0.45
C ALA A 303 -9.51 8.06 1.63
N LEU A 304 -8.80 6.92 1.62
CA LEU A 304 -8.10 6.45 2.82
C LEU A 304 -6.95 7.35 3.26
N PRO A 305 -6.11 7.95 2.39
CA PRO A 305 -5.04 8.84 2.84
C PRO A 305 -5.56 10.03 3.65
N VAL A 306 -6.63 10.68 3.17
CA VAL A 306 -7.26 11.81 3.86
C VAL A 306 -7.87 11.34 5.18
N TYR A 307 -8.65 10.25 5.15
CA TYR A 307 -9.22 9.67 6.37
C TYR A 307 -8.15 9.34 7.42
N ALA A 308 -7.04 8.73 7.00
CA ALA A 308 -5.95 8.35 7.88
C ALA A 308 -5.29 9.58 8.53
N LEU A 309 -4.96 10.60 7.74
CA LEU A 309 -4.35 11.84 8.22
C LEU A 309 -5.27 12.60 9.16
N SER A 310 -6.55 12.72 8.85
CA SER A 310 -7.53 13.39 9.71
C SER A 310 -7.79 12.67 11.04
N ASN A 311 -7.47 11.37 11.13
CA ASN A 311 -7.61 10.58 12.34
C ASN A 311 -6.25 10.18 12.94
N MET A 312 -5.17 10.93 12.66
CA MET A 312 -3.83 10.54 13.09
C MET A 312 -3.63 10.52 14.62
N LEU A 313 -4.47 11.24 15.38
CA LEU A 313 -4.40 11.29 16.85
C LEU A 313 -5.18 10.15 17.53
N ASP A 314 -6.07 9.47 16.81
CA ASP A 314 -6.74 8.30 17.35
C ASP A 314 -5.70 7.19 17.46
N GLN A 315 -5.48 6.66 18.68
CA GLN A 315 -4.59 5.53 18.97
C GLN A 315 -5.33 4.36 19.63
N SER A 316 -6.65 4.23 19.41
CA SER A 316 -7.52 3.19 19.99
C SER A 316 -7.11 1.72 19.76
N TRP A 317 -5.98 1.47 19.11
CA TRP A 317 -5.40 0.14 18.89
C TRP A 317 -4.02 -0.05 19.56
N GLY A 318 -3.37 1.02 20.04
CA GLY A 318 -2.00 0.99 20.54
C GLY A 318 -1.92 0.48 21.97
N THR A 319 -0.97 -0.40 22.25
CA THR A 319 -0.76 -1.00 23.58
C THR A 319 0.36 -0.31 24.39
N ARG A 320 1.00 0.74 23.85
CA ARG A 320 2.10 1.48 24.49
C ARG A 320 1.68 2.43 25.62
N GLN A 321 0.39 2.54 25.92
CA GLN A 321 -0.16 3.42 26.96
C GLN A 321 -0.52 2.67 28.26
N VAL A 322 0.16 1.56 28.58
CA VAL A 322 0.05 0.92 29.91
C VAL A 322 1.20 1.40 30.79
#